data_AF-A0A0B1S5Z1-F1
#
_entry.id   AF-A0A0B1S5Z1-F1
#
_cell.length_a   1.000
_cell.length_b   1.000
_cell.length_c   1.000
_cell.angle_alpha   90.00
_cell.angle_beta   90.00
_cell.angle_gamma   90.00
#
_symmetry.space_group_name_H-M   'P 1'
#
loop_
_entity.id
_entity.type
_entity.pdbx_description
1 polymer ?
#
loop_
_entity_poly.entity_id
_entity_poly.type
_entity_poly.pdbx_seq_one_letter_code
_entity_poly.pdbx_strand_id
1 'polypeptide(L)'
;LKTENVSFFNFRRTPIDRNLLGRHIKPKDYVAWNQFTDFVDRHDKAYTGKRDMLKRFRIFKRNLKSIRHWQEREQGTAVYGITQFSDLTPEEFK
;
A
#
# COMPACT_ATOMS: atom_id res chain seq x y z
N LEU A 1 31.28 17.49 -14.05
CA LEU A 1 30.89 18.12 -12.76
C LEU A 1 30.02 17.12 -12.03
N LYS A 2 30.57 16.56 -10.94
CA LYS A 2 29.86 15.65 -10.04
C LYS A 2 29.00 16.49 -9.10
N THR A 3 27.71 16.22 -9.03
CA THR A 3 26.87 16.70 -7.93
C THR A 3 26.42 15.49 -7.14
N GLU A 4 27.25 15.13 -6.17
CA GLU A 4 26.84 14.42 -4.97
C GLU A 4 25.91 15.33 -4.15
N ASN A 5 24.82 14.76 -3.64
CA ASN A 5 24.20 15.05 -2.33
C ASN A 5 22.69 14.81 -2.35
N VAL A 6 22.30 13.53 -2.39
CA VAL A 6 21.02 13.08 -1.81
C VAL A 6 21.24 11.77 -1.06
N SER A 7 22.25 11.71 -0.17
CA SER A 7 22.51 10.51 0.64
C SER A 7 22.78 10.79 2.13
N PHE A 8 22.18 11.83 2.71
CA PHE A 8 22.42 12.18 4.11
C PHE A 8 21.24 11.97 5.08
N PHE A 9 20.11 11.38 4.65
CA PHE A 9 18.94 11.18 5.54
C PHE A 9 18.39 9.76 5.72
N ASN A 10 19.04 8.70 5.22
CA ASN A 10 18.52 7.33 5.35
C ASN A 10 19.42 6.40 6.17
N PHE A 11 19.84 6.84 7.36
CA PHE A 11 20.45 5.92 8.33
C PHE A 11 19.36 5.10 9.03
N ARG A 12 19.31 3.79 8.73
CA ARG A 12 18.60 2.70 9.42
C ARG A 12 17.10 2.50 9.16
N ARG A 13 16.70 2.29 7.91
CA ARG A 13 15.56 1.38 7.64
C ARG A 13 16.10 0.21 6.82
N THR A 14 16.10 -0.98 7.40
CA THR A 14 16.28 -2.20 6.60
C THR A 14 15.15 -2.23 5.58
N PRO A 15 15.44 -2.36 4.27
CA PRO A 15 14.40 -2.54 3.27
C PRO A 15 13.54 -3.73 3.69
N ILE A 16 12.23 -3.52 3.85
CA ILE A 16 11.33 -4.62 4.17
C ILE A 16 11.33 -5.56 2.96
N ASP A 17 11.82 -6.78 3.14
CA ASP A 17 11.73 -7.80 2.10
C ASP A 17 10.28 -8.24 1.94
N ARG A 18 9.62 -7.66 0.93
CA ARG A 18 8.21 -7.92 0.62
C ARG A 18 8.01 -9.34 0.10
N ASN A 19 9.02 -9.96 -0.49
CA ASN A 19 8.94 -11.35 -0.96
C ASN A 19 8.88 -12.31 0.23
N LEU A 20 9.70 -12.08 1.27
CA LEU A 20 9.64 -12.86 2.51
C LEU A 20 8.30 -12.69 3.25
N LEU A 21 7.73 -11.49 3.22
CA LEU A 21 6.39 -11.26 3.77
C LEU A 21 5.30 -11.93 2.94
N GLY A 22 5.40 -11.86 1.61
CA GLY A 22 4.47 -12.48 0.66
C GLY A 22 4.29 -13.98 0.89
N ARG A 23 5.35 -14.70 1.28
CA ARG A 23 5.30 -16.14 1.59
C ARG A 23 4.32 -16.51 2.71
N HIS A 24 4.05 -15.58 3.63
CA HIS A 24 3.16 -15.80 4.77
C HIS A 24 1.74 -15.26 4.53
N ILE A 25 1.47 -14.70 3.35
CA ILE A 25 0.13 -14.26 2.96
C ILE A 25 -0.71 -15.49 2.62
N LYS A 26 -1.96 -15.51 3.09
CA LYS A 26 -2.88 -16.62 2.81
C LYS A 26 -3.21 -16.64 1.32
N PRO A 27 -3.36 -17.81 0.67
CA PRO A 27 -3.62 -17.89 -0.77
C PRO A 27 -4.79 -17.02 -1.25
N LYS A 28 -5.88 -16.96 -0.48
CA LYS A 28 -7.05 -16.12 -0.77
C LYS A 28 -6.76 -14.61 -0.83
N ASP A 29 -5.64 -14.16 -0.29
CA ASP A 29 -5.22 -12.77 -0.21
C ASP A 29 -4.12 -12.41 -1.23
N TYR A 30 -3.64 -13.34 -2.07
CA TYR A 30 -2.55 -13.09 -3.03
C TYR A 30 -2.85 -11.97 -4.02
N VAL A 31 -4.06 -11.93 -4.59
CA VAL A 31 -4.45 -10.85 -5.51
C VAL A 31 -4.39 -9.48 -4.82
N ALA A 32 -4.93 -9.39 -3.60
CA ALA A 32 -4.88 -8.15 -2.83
C ALA A 32 -3.43 -7.78 -2.45
N TRP A 33 -2.58 -8.77 -2.17
CA TRP A 33 -1.17 -8.54 -1.87
C TRP A 33 -0.40 -7.98 -3.07
N ASN A 34 -0.61 -8.53 -4.27
CA ASN A 34 0.01 -8.01 -5.49
C ASN A 34 -0.45 -6.57 -5.77
N GLN A 35 -1.76 -6.29 -5.63
CA GLN A 35 -2.27 -4.92 -5.76
C GLN A 35 -1.69 -3.97 -4.71
N PHE A 36 -1.41 -4.46 -3.50
CA PHE A 36 -0.76 -3.69 -2.45
C PHE A 36 0.70 -3.41 -2.76
N THR A 37 1.47 -4.38 -3.26
CA THR A 37 2.86 -4.14 -3.66
C THR A 37 2.95 -3.14 -4.80
N ASP A 38 2.06 -3.24 -5.79
CA ASP A 38 1.97 -2.27 -6.88
C ASP A 38 1.58 -0.88 -6.37
N PHE A 39 0.67 -0.80 -5.39
CA PHE A 39 0.28 0.45 -4.73
C PHE A 39 1.47 1.09 -3.98
N VAL A 40 2.25 0.27 -3.28
CA VAL A 40 3.44 0.74 -2.55
C VAL A 40 4.44 1.37 -3.50
N ASP A 41 4.70 0.73 -4.64
CA ASP A 41 5.63 1.25 -5.65
C ASP A 41 5.07 2.47 -6.39
N ARG A 42 3.78 2.45 -6.76
CA ARG A 42 3.14 3.57 -7.48
C ARG A 42 3.06 4.86 -6.67
N HIS A 43 3.00 4.77 -5.34
CA HIS A 43 2.80 5.92 -4.45
C HIS A 43 3.97 6.11 -3.46
N ASP A 44 5.15 5.57 -3.78
CA ASP A 44 6.39 5.72 -3.01
C ASP A 44 6.22 5.49 -1.51
N LYS A 45 5.44 4.46 -1.14
CA LYS A 45 5.11 4.19 0.25
C LYS A 45 6.29 3.56 0.98
N ALA A 46 6.64 4.13 2.13
CA ALA A 46 7.66 3.61 3.01
C ALA A 46 7.07 3.28 4.38
N TYR A 47 7.29 2.05 4.85
CA TYR A 47 6.82 1.59 6.16
C TYR A 47 8.00 1.29 7.07
N THR A 48 7.78 1.48 8.38
CA THR A 48 8.84 1.42 9.39
C THR A 48 9.25 0.00 9.77
N GLY A 49 8.50 -1.02 9.36
CA GLY A 49 8.84 -2.43 9.53
C GLY A 49 7.69 -3.38 9.19
N LYS A 50 7.91 -4.68 9.42
CA LYS A 50 6.95 -5.76 9.10
C LYS A 50 5.57 -5.50 9.71
N ARG A 51 5.50 -5.11 10.99
CA ARG A 51 4.22 -4.88 11.68
C ARG A 51 3.43 -3.74 11.04
N ASP A 52 4.11 -2.65 10.69
CA ASP A 52 3.51 -1.49 10.03
C ASP A 52 3.03 -1.85 8.62
N MET A 53 3.86 -2.51 7.82
CA MET A 53 3.46 -2.98 6.48
C MET A 53 2.26 -3.92 6.52
N LEU A 54 2.20 -4.86 7.48
CA LEU A 54 1.04 -5.75 7.63
C LEU A 54 -0.21 -5.03 8.13
N LYS A 55 -0.07 -3.99 8.98
CA LYS A 55 -1.18 -3.10 9.36
C LYS A 55 -1.71 -2.39 8.12
N ARG A 56 -0.82 -1.79 7.33
CA ARG A 56 -1.15 -1.03 6.11
C ARG A 56 -1.79 -1.92 5.05
N PHE A 57 -1.28 -3.14 4.85
CA PHE A 57 -1.91 -4.14 3.99
C PHE A 57 -3.34 -4.50 4.43
N ARG A 58 -3.57 -4.65 5.74
CA ARG A 58 -4.92 -4.95 6.27
C ARG A 58 -5.90 -3.82 5.97
N ILE A 59 -5.48 -2.58 6.14
CA ILE A 59 -6.28 -1.39 5.83
C ILE A 59 -6.55 -1.32 4.33
N PHE A 60 -5.50 -1.45 3.52
CA PHE A 60 -5.58 -1.50 2.06
C PHE A 60 -6.58 -2.54 1.58
N LYS A 61 -6.53 -3.76 2.11
CA LYS A 61 -7.47 -4.83 1.75
C LYS A 61 -8.92 -4.49 2.10
N ARG A 62 -9.17 -3.80 3.21
CA ARG A 62 -10.52 -3.33 3.57
C ARG A 62 -11.00 -2.27 2.58
N ASN A 63 -10.16 -1.29 2.28
CA ASN A 63 -10.49 -0.20 1.36
C ASN A 63 -10.68 -0.71 -0.08
N LEU A 64 -9.89 -1.69 -0.52
CA LEU A 64 -10.04 -2.35 -1.81
C LEU A 64 -11.42 -3.03 -1.98
N LYS A 65 -11.95 -3.64 -0.90
CA LYS A 65 -13.31 -4.20 -0.92
C LYS A 65 -14.36 -3.11 -1.08
N SER A 66 -14.21 -2.00 -0.36
CA SER A 66 -15.11 -0.84 -0.49
C SER A 66 -15.05 -0.23 -1.89
N ILE A 67 -13.85 -0.06 -2.45
CA ILE A 67 -13.64 0.43 -3.81
C ILE A 67 -14.38 -0.44 -4.82
N ARG A 68 -14.20 -1.77 -4.78
CA ARG A 68 -14.89 -2.70 -5.71
C ARG A 68 -16.40 -2.61 -5.55
N HIS A 69 -16.88 -2.62 -4.32
CA HIS A 69 -18.29 -2.54 -4.00
C HIS A 69 -18.95 -1.25 -4.51
N TRP A 70 -18.26 -0.11 -4.38
CA TRP A 70 -18.77 1.16 -4.91
C TRP A 70 -18.68 1.22 -6.43
N GLN A 71 -17.57 0.77 -7.02
CA GLN A 71 -17.41 0.73 -8.47
C GLN A 71 -18.46 -0.15 -9.16
N GLU A 72 -18.85 -1.28 -8.56
CA GLU A 72 -19.89 -2.18 -9.06
C GLU A 72 -21.30 -1.57 -9.01
N ARG A 73 -21.52 -0.57 -8.13
CA ARG A 73 -22.83 0.08 -7.91
C ARG A 73 -22.91 1.47 -8.50
N GLU A 74 -21.82 1.93 -9.08
CA GLU A 74 -21.71 3.26 -9.64
C GLU A 74 -22.61 3.38 -10.87
N GLN A 75 -23.32 4.50 -10.98
CA GLN A 75 -24.30 4.77 -12.03
C GLN A 75 -23.78 5.76 -13.08
N GLY A 76 -22.45 5.98 -13.11
CA GLY A 76 -21.77 6.83 -14.10
C GLY A 76 -21.40 8.23 -13.59
N THR A 77 -21.46 8.46 -12.29
CA THR A 77 -21.12 9.75 -11.64
C THR A 77 -19.67 9.82 -11.14
N ALA A 78 -19.02 8.68 -10.92
CA ALA A 78 -17.66 8.61 -10.43
C ALA A 78 -16.91 7.38 -10.98
N VAL A 79 -15.59 7.35 -10.76
CA VAL A 79 -14.76 6.16 -10.92
C VAL A 79 -14.04 5.93 -9.60
N TYR A 80 -14.29 4.77 -8.99
CA TYR A 80 -13.65 4.36 -7.75
C TYR A 80 -12.42 3.51 -8.07
N GLY A 81 -11.28 3.91 -7.49
CA GLY A 81 -10.00 3.24 -7.73
C GLY A 81 -9.06 3.34 -6.54
N ILE A 82 -7.93 2.65 -6.65
CA ILE A 82 -6.84 2.76 -5.69
C ILE A 82 -6.23 4.17 -5.82
N THR A 83 -6.16 4.89 -4.71
CA THR A 83 -5.49 6.20 -4.58
C THR A 83 -4.36 6.15 -3.56
N GLN A 84 -3.55 7.20 -3.46
CA GLN A 84 -2.49 7.35 -2.45
C GLN A 84 -2.96 7.22 -0.99
N PHE A 85 -4.27 7.28 -0.71
CA PHE A 85 -4.83 7.17 0.64
C PHE A 85 -5.40 5.77 0.94
N SER A 86 -5.24 4.81 0.02
CA SER A 86 -5.87 3.50 0.11
C SER A 86 -5.41 2.67 1.30
N ASP A 87 -4.31 3.01 1.97
CA ASP A 87 -3.78 2.34 3.15
C ASP A 87 -4.05 3.08 4.48
N LEU A 88 -4.94 4.08 4.46
CA LEU A 88 -5.35 4.86 5.63
C LEU A 88 -6.74 4.44 6.14
N THR A 89 -6.94 4.51 7.46
CA THR A 89 -8.30 4.46 8.02
C THR A 89 -9.00 5.82 7.85
N PRO A 90 -10.34 5.89 7.98
CA PRO A 90 -11.05 7.16 7.97
C PRO A 90 -10.51 8.16 9.01
N GLU A 91 -10.10 7.68 10.18
CA GLU A 91 -9.53 8.52 11.24
C GLU A 91 -8.13 9.03 10.88
N GLU A 92 -7.33 8.24 10.15
CA GLU A 92 -6.00 8.65 9.66
C GLU A 92 -6.08 9.60 8.45
N PHE A 93 -7.22 9.67 7.76
CA PHE A 93 -7.44 10.51 6.57
C PHE A 93 -8.01 11.90 6.90
N LYS A 94 -8.63 12.06 8.07
CA LYS A 94 -9.24 13.32 8.52
C LYS A 94 -8.21 14.43 8.72
#